data_AF-A0A8S1UWN1-F1
#
_entry.id   AF-A0A8S1UWN1-F1
#
_cell.length_a   1.000
_cell.length_b   1.000
_cell.length_c   1.000
_cell.angle_alpha   90.00
_cell.angle_beta   90.00
_cell.angle_gamma   90.00
#
_symmetry.space_group_name_H-M   'P 1'
#
loop_
_entity.id
_entity.type
_entity.pdbx_description
1 polymer ?
#
loop_
_entity_poly.entity_id
_entity_poly.type
_entity_poly.pdbx_seq_one_letter_code
_entity_poly.pdbx_strand_id
1 'polypeptide(L)'
;MKQEVMKISLEEQRQIQEELKRRNQELRQKEDNDEIQKIQTLNKELADQQKQKKLQTKESLSKKYSEIIDQRNLIVNQKRNEDLNIENQIIDSAQKALQEERQNQLQKKLMQKQIYDEQMKLIEEKKQKERLNRDQERILFQEYAIKDQQRIIQQEEDYKKYYQRLAERNEHLQDIYRKNVDDPKSSLDFIINRQVKEKIEREQEEIITKRQNDKNLKDQYLNTLSQQVKEKEQRRKDQDVLITQNKQEIRKAAEIYNDEQQQEKRKKRDYQSQYYDQLTNLGNGQNQQDKMVDNLNFQQSQVYNPLTNPNPNQIQNPYILRQLGINKQNNIQSPQQSQSKLAQLGQSSLFK
;
A
#
# COMPACT_ATOMS: atom_id res chain seq x y z
N MET A 1 -89.86 -160.53 -22.80
CA MET A 1 -89.18 -160.09 -24.05
C MET A 1 -89.61 -158.71 -24.57
N LYS A 2 -90.59 -158.51 -25.49
CA LYS A 2 -90.81 -157.17 -26.11
C LYS A 2 -91.09 -156.01 -25.12
N GLN A 3 -91.91 -156.23 -24.09
CA GLN A 3 -92.18 -155.21 -23.05
C GLN A 3 -91.00 -154.95 -22.11
N GLU A 4 -90.06 -155.90 -22.04
CA GLU A 4 -88.97 -155.95 -21.06
C GLU A 4 -87.77 -155.15 -21.54
N VAL A 5 -87.42 -155.31 -22.83
CA VAL A 5 -86.43 -154.46 -23.55
C VAL A 5 -86.87 -153.00 -23.55
N MET A 6 -88.17 -152.73 -23.74
CA MET A 6 -88.73 -151.37 -23.70
C MET A 6 -88.67 -150.75 -22.29
N LYS A 7 -88.85 -151.56 -21.24
CA LYS A 7 -88.69 -151.10 -19.85
C LYS A 7 -87.23 -150.78 -19.52
N ILE A 8 -86.28 -151.59 -20.00
CA ILE A 8 -84.84 -151.35 -19.85
C ILE A 8 -84.43 -150.07 -20.57
N SER A 9 -84.84 -149.89 -21.83
CA SER A 9 -84.52 -148.69 -22.62
C SER A 9 -85.08 -147.39 -22.01
N LEU A 10 -86.28 -147.44 -21.39
CA LEU A 10 -86.84 -146.28 -20.66
C LEU A 10 -86.09 -145.99 -19.36
N GLU A 11 -85.61 -147.02 -18.65
CA GLU A 11 -84.80 -146.86 -17.43
C GLU A 11 -83.42 -146.27 -17.77
N GLU A 12 -82.76 -146.77 -18.83
CA GLU A 12 -81.52 -146.21 -19.38
C GLU A 12 -81.69 -144.76 -19.83
N GLN A 13 -82.77 -144.45 -20.55
CA GLN A 13 -83.08 -143.07 -20.97
C GLN A 13 -83.33 -142.15 -19.77
N ARG A 14 -83.94 -142.66 -18.68
CA ARG A 14 -84.10 -141.91 -17.43
C ARG A 14 -82.76 -141.66 -16.74
N GLN A 15 -81.89 -142.67 -16.66
CA GLN A 15 -80.55 -142.55 -16.09
C GLN A 15 -79.71 -141.51 -16.84
N ILE A 16 -79.69 -141.56 -18.18
CA ILE A 16 -79.00 -140.56 -19.03
C ILE A 16 -79.57 -139.14 -18.79
N GLN A 17 -80.89 -139.01 -18.61
CA GLN A 17 -81.51 -137.71 -18.37
C GLN A 17 -81.24 -137.18 -16.94
N GLU A 18 -81.15 -138.05 -15.93
CA GLU A 18 -80.71 -137.70 -14.58
C GLU A 18 -79.22 -137.31 -14.55
N GLU A 19 -78.36 -138.02 -15.28
CA GLU A 19 -76.93 -137.74 -15.41
C GLU A 19 -76.68 -136.40 -16.12
N LEU A 20 -77.39 -136.12 -17.23
CA LEU A 20 -77.35 -134.81 -17.90
C LEU A 20 -77.84 -133.66 -17.01
N LYS A 21 -78.84 -133.90 -16.15
CA LYS A 21 -79.29 -132.89 -15.18
C LYS A 21 -78.23 -132.62 -14.11
N ARG A 22 -77.61 -133.67 -13.54
CA ARG A 22 -76.49 -133.52 -12.59
C ARG A 22 -75.32 -132.77 -13.22
N ARG A 23 -74.86 -133.19 -14.40
CA ARG A 23 -73.75 -132.55 -15.12
C ARG A 23 -74.03 -131.08 -15.45
N ASN A 24 -75.26 -130.72 -15.84
CA ASN A 24 -75.64 -129.32 -16.05
C ASN A 24 -75.71 -128.51 -14.75
N GLN A 25 -76.11 -129.14 -13.63
CA GLN A 25 -76.10 -128.49 -12.32
C GLN A 25 -74.68 -128.28 -11.79
N GLU A 26 -73.78 -129.25 -11.98
CA GLU A 26 -72.35 -129.15 -11.68
C GLU A 26 -71.66 -128.08 -12.53
N LEU A 27 -71.98 -127.99 -13.84
CA LEU A 27 -71.46 -126.94 -14.72
C LEU A 27 -71.90 -125.54 -14.26
N ARG A 28 -73.19 -125.34 -13.93
CA ARG A 28 -73.68 -124.07 -13.39
C ARG A 28 -73.03 -123.71 -12.05
N GLN A 29 -72.94 -124.68 -11.12
CA GLN A 29 -72.23 -124.45 -9.86
C GLN A 29 -70.76 -124.11 -10.07
N LYS A 30 -70.13 -124.64 -11.11
CA LYS A 30 -68.75 -124.28 -11.47
C LYS A 30 -68.68 -122.86 -12.04
N GLU A 31 -69.57 -122.49 -12.95
CA GLU A 31 -69.68 -121.12 -13.50
C GLU A 31 -69.94 -120.08 -12.39
N ASP A 32 -70.89 -120.34 -11.49
CA ASP A 32 -71.19 -119.49 -10.32
C ASP A 32 -69.95 -119.35 -9.41
N ASN A 33 -69.23 -120.44 -9.14
CA ASN A 33 -68.02 -120.42 -8.32
C ASN A 33 -66.86 -119.66 -9.00
N ASP A 34 -66.68 -119.83 -10.31
CA ASP A 34 -65.65 -119.13 -11.09
C ASP A 34 -65.95 -117.61 -11.14
N GLU A 35 -67.23 -117.21 -11.26
CA GLU A 35 -67.64 -115.81 -11.17
C GLU A 35 -67.46 -115.22 -9.76
N ILE A 36 -67.82 -115.96 -8.71
CA ILE A 36 -67.57 -115.56 -7.31
C ILE A 36 -66.07 -115.37 -7.06
N GLN A 37 -65.21 -116.28 -7.52
CA GLN A 37 -63.76 -116.12 -7.40
C GLN A 37 -63.25 -114.87 -8.13
N LYS A 38 -63.77 -114.60 -9.33
CA LYS A 38 -63.41 -113.41 -10.11
C LYS A 38 -63.85 -112.10 -9.44
N ILE A 39 -65.02 -112.08 -8.79
CA ILE A 39 -65.48 -110.94 -7.99
C ILE A 39 -64.60 -110.76 -6.74
N GLN A 40 -64.19 -111.85 -6.09
CA GLN A 40 -63.28 -111.80 -4.93
C GLN A 40 -61.88 -111.28 -5.29
N THR A 41 -61.31 -111.69 -6.44
CA THR A 41 -60.01 -111.16 -6.89
C THR A 41 -60.10 -109.68 -7.26
N LEU A 42 -61.12 -109.26 -8.02
CA LEU A 42 -61.37 -107.84 -8.34
C LEU A 42 -61.52 -106.98 -7.08
N ASN A 43 -62.29 -107.43 -6.08
CA ASN A 43 -62.46 -106.70 -4.81
C ASN A 43 -61.14 -106.60 -4.02
N LYS A 44 -60.31 -107.65 -4.06
CA LYS A 44 -58.98 -107.66 -3.42
C LYS A 44 -58.03 -106.68 -4.11
N GLU A 45 -57.97 -106.70 -5.44
CA GLU A 45 -57.18 -105.75 -6.24
C GLU A 45 -57.62 -104.30 -5.99
N LEU A 46 -58.93 -104.02 -5.93
CA LEU A 46 -59.45 -102.70 -5.63
C LEU A 46 -59.04 -102.23 -4.23
N ALA A 47 -59.11 -103.12 -3.23
CA ALA A 47 -58.68 -102.82 -1.86
C ALA A 47 -57.17 -102.55 -1.76
N ASP A 48 -56.35 -103.32 -2.48
CA ASP A 48 -54.89 -103.13 -2.49
C ASP A 48 -54.48 -101.87 -3.28
N GLN A 49 -55.18 -101.52 -4.37
CA GLN A 49 -55.04 -100.22 -5.04
C GLN A 49 -55.41 -99.05 -4.10
N GLN A 50 -56.47 -99.16 -3.30
CA GLN A 50 -56.82 -98.14 -2.31
C GLN A 50 -55.76 -98.02 -1.20
N LYS A 51 -55.16 -99.12 -0.74
CA LYS A 51 -54.02 -99.09 0.20
C LYS A 51 -52.82 -98.37 -0.41
N GLN A 52 -52.45 -98.69 -1.66
CA GLN A 52 -51.35 -98.01 -2.36
C GLN A 52 -51.60 -96.51 -2.50
N LYS A 53 -52.79 -96.08 -2.94
CA LYS A 53 -53.16 -94.65 -3.03
C LYS A 53 -53.06 -93.94 -1.67
N LYS A 54 -53.52 -94.58 -0.58
CA LYS A 54 -53.38 -94.03 0.78
C LYS A 54 -51.91 -93.90 1.21
N LEU A 55 -51.07 -94.89 0.89
CA LEU A 55 -49.64 -94.86 1.19
C LEU A 55 -48.93 -93.74 0.43
N GLN A 56 -49.12 -93.65 -0.90
CA GLN A 56 -48.58 -92.57 -1.74
C GLN A 56 -49.03 -91.18 -1.27
N THR A 57 -50.29 -91.04 -0.85
CA THR A 57 -50.81 -89.78 -0.29
C THR A 57 -50.10 -89.43 1.03
N LYS A 58 -49.90 -90.42 1.92
CA LYS A 58 -49.19 -90.24 3.19
C LYS A 58 -47.72 -89.85 2.97
N GLU A 59 -47.04 -90.48 2.02
CA GLU A 59 -45.66 -90.15 1.64
C GLU A 59 -45.56 -88.75 1.04
N SER A 60 -46.48 -88.37 0.15
CA SER A 60 -46.53 -87.03 -0.45
C SER A 60 -46.77 -85.94 0.62
N LEU A 61 -47.70 -86.18 1.55
CA LEU A 61 -47.93 -85.29 2.69
C LEU A 61 -46.70 -85.22 3.61
N SER A 62 -46.04 -86.35 3.88
CA SER A 62 -44.82 -86.38 4.69
C SER A 62 -43.68 -85.57 4.07
N LYS A 63 -43.52 -85.62 2.74
CA LYS A 63 -42.54 -84.78 2.01
C LYS A 63 -42.87 -83.30 2.13
N LYS A 64 -44.13 -82.91 1.89
CA LYS A 64 -44.59 -81.53 2.05
C LYS A 64 -44.41 -81.00 3.48
N TYR A 65 -44.64 -81.82 4.50
CA TYR A 65 -44.37 -81.43 5.88
C TYR A 65 -42.89 -81.21 6.16
N SER A 66 -42.00 -82.05 5.61
CA SER A 66 -40.54 -81.82 5.69
C SER A 66 -40.17 -80.50 5.02
N GLU A 67 -40.62 -80.28 3.77
CA GLU A 67 -40.35 -79.05 3.01
C GLU A 67 -40.79 -77.78 3.77
N ILE A 68 -41.96 -77.80 4.43
CA ILE A 68 -42.44 -76.70 5.27
C ILE A 68 -41.55 -76.48 6.51
N ILE A 69 -41.07 -77.55 7.14
CA ILE A 69 -40.15 -77.47 8.29
C ILE A 69 -38.80 -76.89 7.84
N ASP A 70 -38.26 -77.36 6.71
CA ASP A 70 -36.99 -76.92 6.15
C ASP A 70 -37.04 -75.43 5.73
N GLN A 71 -38.13 -75.00 5.07
CA GLN A 71 -38.37 -73.58 4.77
C GLN A 71 -38.51 -72.73 6.04
N ARG A 72 -39.22 -73.22 7.06
CA ARG A 72 -39.33 -72.52 8.35
C ARG A 72 -37.97 -72.35 9.02
N ASN A 73 -37.16 -73.41 9.04
CA ASN A 73 -35.81 -73.38 9.61
C ASN A 73 -34.90 -72.40 8.84
N LEU A 74 -35.00 -72.37 7.51
CA LEU A 74 -34.28 -71.39 6.69
C LEU A 74 -34.65 -69.94 7.04
N ILE A 75 -35.95 -69.63 7.13
CA ILE A 75 -36.45 -68.29 7.49
C ILE A 75 -36.01 -67.89 8.91
N VAL A 76 -36.07 -68.80 9.87
CA VAL A 76 -35.63 -68.56 11.25
C VAL A 76 -34.12 -68.27 11.30
N ASN A 77 -33.32 -69.04 10.55
CA ASN A 77 -31.87 -68.82 10.49
C ASN A 77 -31.49 -67.53 9.75
N GLN A 78 -32.23 -67.16 8.69
CA GLN A 78 -32.06 -65.88 7.98
C GLN A 78 -32.33 -64.71 8.93
N LYS A 79 -33.49 -64.69 9.60
CA LYS A 79 -33.80 -63.65 10.60
C LYS A 79 -32.76 -63.56 11.71
N ARG A 80 -32.33 -64.70 12.26
CA ARG A 80 -31.29 -64.72 13.30
C ARG A 80 -29.98 -64.09 12.83
N ASN A 81 -29.60 -64.31 11.56
CA ASN A 81 -28.40 -63.70 10.98
C ASN A 81 -28.59 -62.21 10.69
N GLU A 82 -29.79 -61.77 10.29
CA GLU A 82 -30.15 -60.35 10.13
C GLU A 82 -30.10 -59.62 11.48
N ASP A 83 -30.73 -60.18 12.52
CA ASP A 83 -30.73 -59.64 13.88
C ASP A 83 -29.29 -59.51 14.42
N LEU A 84 -28.46 -60.54 14.29
CA LEU A 84 -27.04 -60.50 14.68
C LEU A 84 -26.22 -59.46 13.89
N ASN A 85 -26.51 -59.25 12.61
CA ASN A 85 -25.85 -58.23 11.80
C ASN A 85 -26.25 -56.81 12.26
N ILE A 86 -27.52 -56.60 12.59
CA ILE A 86 -28.02 -55.34 13.15
C ILE A 86 -27.39 -55.08 14.53
N GLU A 87 -27.34 -56.07 15.42
CA GLU A 87 -26.67 -55.94 16.72
C GLU A 87 -25.18 -55.56 16.58
N ASN A 88 -24.44 -56.21 15.68
CA ASN A 88 -23.04 -55.88 15.42
C ASN A 88 -22.88 -54.44 14.88
N GLN A 89 -23.74 -54.00 13.95
CA GLN A 89 -23.70 -52.63 13.43
C GLN A 89 -24.01 -51.58 14.52
N ILE A 90 -24.93 -51.87 15.45
CA ILE A 90 -25.22 -51.02 16.60
C ILE A 90 -24.00 -50.96 17.55
N ILE A 91 -23.36 -52.10 17.82
CA ILE A 91 -22.15 -52.18 18.65
C ILE A 91 -21.01 -51.38 18.03
N ASP A 92 -20.72 -51.56 16.74
CA ASP A 92 -19.66 -50.86 16.01
C ASP A 92 -19.92 -49.34 15.98
N SER A 93 -21.17 -48.93 15.73
CA SER A 93 -21.57 -47.52 15.76
C SER A 93 -21.39 -46.90 17.15
N ALA A 94 -21.76 -47.63 18.21
CA ALA A 94 -21.59 -47.17 19.59
C ALA A 94 -20.11 -47.09 19.99
N GLN A 95 -19.28 -48.05 19.58
CA GLN A 95 -17.83 -48.02 19.80
C GLN A 95 -17.18 -46.83 19.09
N LYS A 96 -17.56 -46.56 17.84
CA LYS A 96 -17.06 -45.40 17.07
C LYS A 96 -17.45 -44.08 17.74
N ALA A 97 -18.72 -43.93 18.13
CA ALA A 97 -19.20 -42.74 18.84
C ALA A 97 -18.45 -42.51 20.17
N LEU A 98 -18.19 -43.57 20.94
CA LEU A 98 -17.40 -43.51 22.17
C LEU A 98 -15.93 -43.11 21.91
N GLN A 99 -15.35 -43.56 20.79
CA GLN A 99 -13.99 -43.17 20.41
C GLN A 99 -13.92 -41.70 19.98
N GLU A 100 -14.88 -41.22 19.19
CA GLU A 100 -15.01 -39.81 18.81
C GLU A 100 -15.24 -38.91 20.04
N GLU A 101 -16.08 -39.33 21.00
CA GLU A 101 -16.28 -38.60 22.25
C GLU A 101 -14.98 -38.48 23.06
N ARG A 102 -14.22 -39.58 23.20
CA ARG A 102 -12.92 -39.57 23.88
C ARG A 102 -11.91 -38.64 23.20
N GLN A 103 -11.89 -38.59 21.87
CA GLN A 103 -11.04 -37.66 21.12
C GLN A 103 -11.46 -36.21 21.36
N ASN A 104 -12.77 -35.90 21.31
CA ASN A 104 -13.30 -34.57 21.59
C ASN A 104 -13.00 -34.12 23.03
N GLN A 105 -13.14 -35.01 24.02
CA GLN A 105 -12.76 -34.72 25.41
C GLN A 105 -11.25 -34.45 25.56
N LEU A 106 -10.39 -35.21 24.87
CA LEU A 106 -8.94 -34.99 24.88
C LEU A 106 -8.57 -33.65 24.23
N GLN A 107 -9.13 -33.35 23.06
CA GLN A 107 -8.91 -32.08 22.36
C GLN A 107 -9.36 -30.89 23.22
N LYS A 108 -10.53 -30.98 23.89
CA LYS A 108 -11.02 -29.97 24.81
C LYS A 108 -10.07 -29.74 25.99
N LYS A 109 -9.51 -30.81 26.58
CA LYS A 109 -8.50 -30.70 27.66
C LYS A 109 -7.21 -30.05 27.18
N LEU A 110 -6.73 -30.42 25.98
CA LEU A 110 -5.53 -29.82 25.39
C LEU A 110 -5.72 -28.32 25.09
N MET A 111 -6.87 -27.94 24.53
CA MET A 111 -7.23 -26.54 24.27
C MET A 111 -7.35 -25.73 25.57
N GLN A 112 -7.98 -26.29 26.61
CA GLN A 112 -8.04 -25.64 27.93
C GLN A 112 -6.65 -25.42 28.54
N LYS A 113 -5.75 -26.39 28.39
CA LYS A 113 -4.35 -26.24 28.82
C LYS A 113 -3.65 -25.12 28.05
N GLN A 114 -3.77 -25.08 26.72
CA GLN A 114 -3.18 -24.02 25.90
C GLN A 114 -3.66 -22.62 26.31
N ILE A 115 -4.96 -22.45 26.53
CA ILE A 115 -5.54 -21.18 27.02
C ILE A 115 -4.96 -20.79 28.38
N TYR A 116 -4.82 -21.74 29.30
CA TYR A 116 -4.23 -21.49 30.63
C TYR A 116 -2.75 -21.12 30.54
N ASP A 117 -1.96 -21.86 29.76
CA ASP A 117 -0.53 -21.60 29.57
C ASP A 117 -0.28 -20.22 28.94
N GLU A 118 -1.12 -19.81 27.97
CA GLU A 118 -1.08 -18.47 27.36
C GLU A 118 -1.48 -17.35 28.33
N GLN A 119 -2.54 -17.54 29.13
CA GLN A 119 -2.92 -16.59 30.18
C GLN A 119 -1.82 -16.42 31.22
N MET A 120 -1.18 -17.51 31.65
CA MET A 120 -0.06 -17.46 32.59
C MET A 120 1.15 -16.71 32.01
N LYS A 121 1.46 -16.93 30.73
CA LYS A 121 2.52 -16.19 30.02
C LYS A 121 2.22 -14.68 29.99
N LEU A 122 1.00 -14.27 29.65
CA LEU A 122 0.58 -12.86 29.63
C LEU A 122 0.67 -12.22 31.03
N ILE A 123 0.33 -12.95 32.09
CA ILE A 123 0.49 -12.49 33.48
C ILE A 123 1.96 -12.29 33.83
N GLU A 124 2.85 -13.18 33.38
CA GLU A 124 4.29 -13.10 33.63
C GLU A 124 4.95 -11.95 32.85
N GLU A 125 4.63 -11.78 31.57
CA GLU A 125 5.04 -10.62 30.75
C GLU A 125 4.58 -9.30 31.39
N LYS A 126 3.33 -9.23 31.88
CA LYS A 126 2.82 -8.04 32.61
C LYS A 126 3.62 -7.77 33.89
N LYS A 127 3.93 -8.80 34.70
CA LYS A 127 4.75 -8.66 35.92
C LYS A 127 6.18 -8.20 35.61
N GLN A 128 6.79 -8.69 34.53
CA GLN A 128 8.12 -8.24 34.11
C GLN A 128 8.10 -6.77 33.68
N LYS A 129 7.11 -6.35 32.89
CA LYS A 129 6.93 -4.95 32.49
C LYS A 129 6.70 -4.03 33.69
N GLU A 130 5.92 -4.46 34.68
CA GLU A 130 5.69 -3.69 35.91
C GLU A 130 6.99 -3.51 36.73
N ARG A 131 7.82 -4.55 36.84
CA ARG A 131 9.14 -4.45 37.48
C ARG A 131 10.04 -3.45 36.77
N LEU A 132 10.15 -3.55 35.44
CA LEU A 132 10.95 -2.62 34.62
C LEU A 132 10.48 -1.17 34.77
N ASN A 133 9.16 -0.92 34.79
CA ASN A 133 8.61 0.41 35.04
C ASN A 133 8.99 0.94 36.44
N ARG A 134 8.86 0.12 37.49
CA ARG A 134 9.25 0.52 38.86
C ARG A 134 10.74 0.83 38.98
N ASP A 135 11.59 0.06 38.30
CA ASP A 135 13.03 0.31 38.27
C ASP A 135 13.35 1.62 37.51
N GLN A 136 12.66 1.90 36.40
CA GLN A 136 12.76 3.19 35.69
C GLN A 136 12.30 4.38 36.54
N GLU A 137 11.15 4.26 37.22
CA GLU A 137 10.64 5.28 38.16
C GLU A 137 11.63 5.55 39.29
N ARG A 138 12.26 4.50 39.83
CA ARG A 138 13.28 4.61 40.87
C ARG A 138 14.55 5.32 40.37
N ILE A 139 15.00 5.02 39.15
CA ILE A 139 16.15 5.69 38.51
C ILE A 139 15.84 7.16 38.28
N LEU A 140 14.67 7.48 37.72
CA LEU A 140 14.19 8.85 37.52
C LEU A 140 14.16 9.64 38.83
N PHE A 141 13.60 9.05 39.90
CA PHE A 141 13.56 9.67 41.22
C PHE A 141 14.96 9.94 41.78
N GLN A 142 15.89 9.00 41.64
CA GLN A 142 17.29 9.22 42.05
C GLN A 142 17.97 10.32 41.22
N GLU A 143 17.74 10.40 39.91
CA GLU A 143 18.29 11.43 39.05
C GLU A 143 17.76 12.84 39.44
N TYR A 144 16.46 12.95 39.73
CA TYR A 144 15.87 14.19 40.25
C TYR A 144 16.47 14.60 41.60
N ALA A 145 16.65 13.65 42.53
CA ALA A 145 17.27 13.93 43.83
C ALA A 145 18.73 14.42 43.69
N ILE A 146 19.52 13.80 42.80
CA ILE A 146 20.90 14.22 42.52
C ILE A 146 20.93 15.63 41.91
N LYS A 147 20.05 15.93 40.94
CA LYS A 147 19.94 17.26 40.33
C LYS A 147 19.55 18.34 41.34
N ASP A 148 18.64 18.05 42.26
CA ASP A 148 18.25 19.00 43.29
C ASP A 148 19.38 19.21 44.33
N GLN A 149 20.08 18.15 44.72
CA GLN A 149 21.26 18.25 45.58
C GLN A 149 22.36 19.11 44.93
N GLN A 150 22.63 18.94 43.64
CA GLN A 150 23.56 19.78 42.88
C GLN A 150 23.11 21.25 42.85
N ARG A 151 21.81 21.51 42.67
CA ARG A 151 21.23 22.87 42.71
C ARG A 151 21.43 23.52 44.09
N ILE A 152 21.22 22.78 45.17
CA ILE A 152 21.43 23.27 46.55
C ILE A 152 22.90 23.60 46.78
N ILE A 153 23.83 22.71 46.40
CA ILE A 153 25.28 22.94 46.52
C ILE A 153 25.70 24.21 45.76
N GLN A 154 25.22 24.38 44.52
CA GLN A 154 25.52 25.58 43.72
C GLN A 154 25.01 26.87 44.40
N GLN A 155 23.80 26.84 44.97
CA GLN A 155 23.26 27.97 45.73
C GLN A 155 24.12 28.30 46.95
N GLU A 156 24.53 27.28 47.73
CA GLU A 156 25.43 27.47 48.87
C GLU A 156 26.79 28.09 48.47
N GLU A 157 27.37 27.63 47.36
CA GLU A 157 28.60 28.22 46.84
C GLU A 157 28.43 29.69 46.44
N ASP A 158 27.32 30.02 45.79
CA ASP A 158 27.06 31.38 45.32
C ASP A 158 26.76 32.33 46.50
N TYR A 159 26.11 31.85 47.56
CA TYR A 159 26.02 32.56 48.84
C TYR A 159 27.40 32.75 49.50
N LYS A 160 28.26 31.72 49.53
CA LYS A 160 29.64 31.84 50.06
C LYS A 160 30.44 32.90 49.28
N LYS A 161 30.39 32.87 47.95
CA LYS A 161 31.03 33.87 47.07
C LYS A 161 30.47 35.28 47.29
N TYR A 162 29.16 35.41 47.51
CA TYR A 162 28.51 36.69 47.83
C TYR A 162 29.04 37.28 49.15
N TYR A 163 29.03 36.50 50.24
CA TYR A 163 29.51 36.98 51.54
C TYR A 163 31.01 37.26 51.55
N GLN A 164 31.82 36.48 50.82
CA GLN A 164 33.24 36.77 50.64
C GLN A 164 33.45 38.13 49.96
N ARG A 165 32.80 38.39 48.81
CA ARG A 165 32.86 39.69 48.12
C ARG A 165 32.36 40.85 48.99
N LEU A 166 31.39 40.60 49.86
CA LEU A 166 30.88 41.61 50.80
C LEU A 166 31.93 41.95 51.88
N ALA A 167 32.67 40.94 52.38
CA ALA A 167 33.77 41.13 53.30
C ALA A 167 34.95 41.88 52.64
N GLU A 168 35.39 41.43 51.46
CA GLU A 168 36.43 42.09 50.64
C GLU A 168 36.08 43.56 50.35
N ARG A 169 34.81 43.84 50.02
CA ARG A 169 34.32 45.21 49.81
C ARG A 169 34.36 46.05 51.09
N ASN A 170 34.02 45.47 52.24
CA ASN A 170 34.05 46.18 53.53
C ASN A 170 35.48 46.49 53.97
N GLU A 171 36.40 45.53 53.82
CA GLU A 171 37.83 45.73 54.03
C GLU A 171 38.38 46.84 53.11
N HIS A 172 38.09 46.77 51.81
CA HIS A 172 38.51 47.80 50.85
C HIS A 172 37.96 49.20 51.19
N LEU A 173 36.71 49.30 51.65
CA LEU A 173 36.14 50.56 52.12
C LEU A 173 36.84 51.07 53.38
N GLN A 174 37.15 50.22 54.35
CA GLN A 174 37.91 50.60 55.54
C GLN A 174 39.32 51.07 55.20
N ASP A 175 39.96 50.42 54.22
CA ASP A 175 41.26 50.81 53.67
C ASP A 175 41.22 52.20 53.02
N ILE A 176 40.17 52.49 52.24
CA ILE A 176 39.90 53.82 51.68
C ILE A 176 39.70 54.84 52.81
N TYR A 177 38.88 54.52 53.82
CA TYR A 177 38.66 55.43 54.95
C TYR A 177 39.95 55.76 55.70
N ARG A 178 40.79 54.76 56.01
CA ARG A 178 42.10 54.97 56.64
C ARG A 178 42.99 55.87 55.79
N LYS A 179 43.20 55.52 54.51
CA LYS A 179 44.02 56.31 53.58
C LYS A 179 43.52 57.75 53.43
N ASN A 180 42.21 57.98 53.42
CA ASN A 180 41.61 59.31 53.27
C ASN A 180 41.64 60.14 54.58
N VAL A 181 41.66 59.50 55.75
CA VAL A 181 41.69 60.16 57.06
C VAL A 181 43.12 60.45 57.50
N ASP A 182 44.04 59.50 57.30
CA ASP A 182 45.43 59.58 57.77
C ASP A 182 46.34 60.39 56.81
N ASP A 183 46.08 60.37 55.50
CA ASP A 183 46.76 61.22 54.50
C ASP A 183 45.79 61.69 53.38
N PRO A 184 44.92 62.66 53.66
CA PRO A 184 43.98 63.20 52.67
C PRO A 184 44.68 63.85 51.47
N LYS A 185 45.94 64.30 51.62
CA LYS A 185 46.68 64.92 50.52
C LYS A 185 47.15 63.87 49.51
N SER A 186 47.78 62.79 49.97
CA SER A 186 48.18 61.68 49.10
C SER A 186 46.98 61.02 48.40
N SER A 187 45.83 60.92 49.09
CA SER A 187 44.60 60.44 48.46
C SER A 187 44.08 61.37 47.36
N LEU A 188 44.04 62.69 47.60
CA LEU A 188 43.66 63.69 46.58
C LEU A 188 44.64 63.68 45.40
N ASP A 189 45.95 63.66 45.66
CA ASP A 189 46.98 63.57 44.62
C ASP A 189 46.86 62.27 43.83
N PHE A 190 46.52 61.13 44.46
CA PHE A 190 46.23 59.87 43.76
C PHE A 190 44.99 59.96 42.88
N ILE A 191 43.89 60.54 43.37
CA ILE A 191 42.65 60.73 42.59
C ILE A 191 42.91 61.65 41.38
N ILE A 192 43.61 62.77 41.59
CA ILE A 192 43.96 63.72 40.53
C ILE A 192 44.86 63.05 39.49
N ASN A 193 45.94 62.36 39.91
CA ASN A 193 46.83 61.67 38.99
C ASN A 193 46.12 60.54 38.23
N ARG A 194 45.21 59.82 38.88
CA ARG A 194 44.34 58.82 38.23
C ARG A 194 43.43 59.46 37.18
N GLN A 195 42.76 60.57 37.49
CA GLN A 195 41.90 61.28 36.54
C GLN A 195 42.70 61.86 35.36
N VAL A 196 43.91 62.38 35.61
CA VAL A 196 44.83 62.83 34.56
C VAL A 196 45.24 61.66 33.67
N LYS A 197 45.59 60.49 34.23
CA LYS A 197 45.93 59.28 33.48
C LYS A 197 44.75 58.76 32.65
N GLU A 198 43.56 58.63 33.26
CA GLU A 198 42.32 58.22 32.57
C GLU A 198 41.88 59.23 31.50
N LYS A 199 42.25 60.51 31.60
CA LYS A 199 42.03 61.51 30.56
C LYS A 199 43.01 61.34 29.39
N ILE A 200 44.31 61.16 29.68
CA ILE A 200 45.35 60.90 28.67
C ILE A 200 45.06 59.60 27.91
N GLU A 201 44.64 58.55 28.60
CA GLU A 201 44.28 57.26 27.98
C GLU A 201 43.08 57.43 27.03
N ARG A 202 42.01 58.12 27.46
CA ARG A 202 40.86 58.44 26.58
C ARG A 202 41.24 59.30 25.38
N GLU A 203 42.09 60.31 25.56
CA GLU A 203 42.58 61.14 24.45
C GLU A 203 43.41 60.31 23.45
N GLN A 204 44.23 59.37 23.93
CA GLN A 204 44.97 58.43 23.07
C GLN A 204 44.04 57.45 22.34
N GLU A 205 43.06 56.87 23.02
CA GLU A 205 42.05 55.99 22.40
C GLU A 205 41.24 56.73 21.33
N GLU A 206 40.86 57.99 21.56
CA GLU A 206 40.15 58.81 20.59
C GLU A 206 41.02 59.11 19.35
N ILE A 207 42.32 59.40 19.54
CA ILE A 207 43.29 59.61 18.45
C ILE A 207 43.48 58.32 17.64
N ILE A 208 43.62 57.16 18.31
CA ILE A 208 43.75 55.85 17.65
C ILE A 208 42.49 55.54 16.85
N THR A 209 41.31 55.74 17.44
CA THR A 209 40.01 55.51 16.80
C THR A 209 39.82 56.42 15.58
N LYS A 210 40.17 57.71 15.68
CA LYS A 210 40.15 58.66 14.55
C LYS A 210 41.07 58.19 13.41
N ARG A 211 42.33 57.84 13.71
CA ARG A 211 43.28 57.32 12.70
C ARG A 211 42.79 56.04 12.03
N GLN A 212 42.17 55.13 12.79
CA GLN A 212 41.61 53.90 12.24
C GLN A 212 40.38 54.17 11.35
N ASN A 213 39.52 55.12 11.74
CA ASN A 213 38.39 55.55 10.93
C ASN A 213 38.83 56.23 9.62
N ASP A 214 39.83 57.11 9.66
CA ASP A 214 40.41 57.74 8.47
C ASP A 214 41.03 56.70 7.52
N LYS A 215 41.72 55.69 8.08
CA LYS A 215 42.25 54.56 7.30
C LYS A 215 41.11 53.77 6.66
N ASN A 216 40.08 53.38 7.43
CA ASN A 216 38.92 52.64 6.92
C ASN A 216 38.20 53.42 5.81
N LEU A 217 38.04 54.73 5.95
CA LEU A 217 37.43 55.61 4.94
C LEU A 217 38.27 55.67 3.66
N LYS A 218 39.60 55.75 3.78
CA LYS A 218 40.53 55.73 2.64
C LYS A 218 40.51 54.37 1.92
N ASP A 219 40.48 53.27 2.67
CA ASP A 219 40.41 51.92 2.12
C ASP A 219 39.04 51.67 1.44
N GLN A 220 37.93 52.19 1.99
CA GLN A 220 36.63 52.19 1.32
C GLN A 220 36.66 52.97 0.00
N TYR A 221 37.19 54.20 0.00
CA TYR A 221 37.31 55.02 -1.20
C TYR A 221 38.14 54.34 -2.30
N LEU A 222 39.29 53.74 -1.95
CA LEU A 222 40.13 52.99 -2.88
C LEU A 222 39.42 51.75 -3.44
N ASN A 223 38.63 51.04 -2.61
CA ASN A 223 37.83 49.90 -3.06
C ASN A 223 36.71 50.33 -4.02
N THR A 224 35.97 51.41 -3.73
CA THR A 224 34.94 51.96 -4.62
C THR A 224 35.55 52.41 -5.95
N LEU A 225 36.71 53.08 -5.93
CA LEU A 225 37.42 53.48 -7.15
C LEU A 225 37.86 52.25 -7.98
N SER A 226 38.37 51.21 -7.32
CA SER A 226 38.75 49.94 -7.97
C SER A 226 37.54 49.23 -8.62
N GLN A 227 36.38 49.23 -7.96
CA GLN A 227 35.12 48.72 -8.52
C GLN A 227 34.69 49.53 -9.76
N GLN A 228 34.70 50.86 -9.69
CA GLN A 228 34.34 51.72 -10.83
C GLN A 228 35.26 51.51 -12.05
N VAL A 229 36.57 51.29 -11.82
CA VAL A 229 37.51 50.94 -12.90
C VAL A 229 37.15 49.59 -13.52
N LYS A 230 36.91 48.56 -12.70
CA LYS A 230 36.50 47.22 -13.20
C LYS A 230 35.18 47.25 -13.96
N GLU A 231 34.17 47.97 -13.48
CA GLU A 231 32.91 48.17 -14.19
C GLU A 231 33.12 48.86 -15.54
N LYS A 232 33.98 49.88 -15.59
CA LYS A 232 34.28 50.60 -16.84
C LYS A 232 35.02 49.74 -17.85
N GLU A 233 35.92 48.86 -17.40
CA GLU A 233 36.56 47.85 -18.26
C GLU A 233 35.59 46.77 -18.72
N GLN A 234 34.69 46.30 -17.87
CA GLN A 234 33.69 45.31 -18.26
C GLN A 234 32.72 45.88 -19.29
N ARG A 235 32.19 47.10 -19.07
CA ARG A 235 31.32 47.78 -20.05
C ARG A 235 32.00 47.97 -21.41
N ARG A 236 33.32 48.19 -21.44
CA ARG A 236 34.10 48.23 -22.71
C ARG A 236 34.10 46.87 -23.40
N LYS A 237 34.41 45.79 -22.67
CA LYS A 237 34.37 44.42 -23.23
C LYS A 237 32.98 44.05 -23.75
N ASP A 238 31.92 44.36 -22.99
CA ASP A 238 30.54 44.10 -23.38
C ASP A 238 30.17 44.88 -24.65
N GLN A 239 30.63 46.14 -24.76
CA GLN A 239 30.46 46.96 -25.96
C GLN A 239 31.23 46.41 -27.17
N ASP A 240 32.46 45.93 -26.99
CA ASP A 240 33.25 45.30 -28.05
C ASP A 240 32.60 43.98 -28.54
N VAL A 241 32.02 43.20 -27.63
CA VAL A 241 31.22 42.00 -27.97
C VAL A 241 29.97 42.39 -28.77
N LEU A 242 29.21 43.40 -28.32
CA LEU A 242 28.02 43.87 -29.03
C LEU A 242 28.35 44.42 -30.43
N ILE A 243 29.44 45.19 -30.58
CA ILE A 243 29.93 45.66 -31.88
C ILE A 243 30.31 44.47 -32.78
N THR A 244 30.88 43.41 -32.21
CA THR A 244 31.26 42.21 -32.96
C THR A 244 30.03 41.40 -33.40
N GLN A 245 29.02 41.24 -32.54
CA GLN A 245 27.75 40.61 -32.86
C GLN A 245 27.01 41.38 -33.96
N ASN A 246 26.83 42.70 -33.81
CA ASN A 246 26.21 43.55 -34.83
C ASN A 246 26.94 43.46 -36.18
N LYS A 247 28.28 43.40 -36.20
CA LYS A 247 29.06 43.18 -37.44
C LYS A 247 28.79 41.81 -38.07
N GLN A 248 28.57 40.76 -37.30
CA GLN A 248 28.22 39.44 -37.82
C GLN A 248 26.78 39.40 -38.36
N GLU A 249 25.83 40.05 -37.68
CA GLU A 249 24.45 40.17 -38.14
C GLU A 249 24.35 40.96 -39.45
N ILE A 250 25.05 42.09 -39.55
CA ILE A 250 25.12 42.88 -40.79
C ILE A 250 25.72 42.06 -41.93
N ARG A 251 26.74 41.24 -41.69
CA ARG A 251 27.31 40.33 -42.70
C ARG A 251 26.28 39.29 -43.17
N LYS A 252 25.60 38.61 -42.24
CA LYS A 252 24.55 37.65 -42.57
C LYS A 252 23.40 38.29 -43.35
N ALA A 253 22.96 39.49 -42.95
CA ALA A 253 21.92 40.23 -43.67
C ALA A 253 22.36 40.62 -45.10
N ALA A 254 23.63 41.01 -45.28
CA ALA A 254 24.19 41.30 -46.59
C ALA A 254 24.35 40.05 -47.47
N GLU A 255 24.70 38.89 -46.89
CA GLU A 255 24.73 37.60 -47.57
C GLU A 255 23.32 37.20 -48.05
N ILE A 256 22.31 37.26 -47.15
CA ILE A 256 20.90 36.98 -47.48
C ILE A 256 20.40 37.92 -48.58
N TYR A 257 20.66 39.22 -48.49
CA TYR A 257 20.25 40.19 -49.51
C TYR A 257 20.93 39.94 -50.87
N ASN A 258 22.19 39.50 -50.88
CA ASN A 258 22.89 39.14 -52.11
C ASN A 258 22.30 37.87 -52.73
N ASP A 259 21.93 36.88 -51.92
CA ASP A 259 21.23 35.67 -52.38
C ASP A 259 19.81 35.97 -52.90
N GLU A 260 19.07 36.88 -52.25
CA GLU A 260 17.79 37.38 -52.76
C GLU A 260 17.96 38.09 -54.11
N GLN A 261 18.97 38.97 -54.24
CA GLN A 261 19.32 39.64 -55.50
C GLN A 261 19.77 38.66 -56.58
N GLN A 262 20.49 37.59 -56.22
CA GLN A 262 20.83 36.50 -57.14
C GLN A 262 19.59 35.72 -57.60
N GLN A 263 18.66 35.41 -56.69
CA GLN A 263 17.39 34.78 -57.04
C GLN A 263 16.52 35.70 -57.91
N GLU A 264 16.46 37.00 -57.61
CA GLU A 264 15.70 37.97 -58.40
C GLU A 264 16.31 38.13 -59.81
N LYS A 265 17.64 38.14 -59.93
CA LYS A 265 18.34 38.11 -61.22
C LYS A 265 18.10 36.81 -61.99
N ARG A 266 18.03 35.66 -61.31
CA ARG A 266 17.65 34.37 -61.93
C ARG A 266 16.21 34.43 -62.43
N LYS A 267 15.24 34.79 -61.58
CA LYS A 267 13.83 35.00 -61.97
C LYS A 267 13.67 35.97 -63.14
N LYS A 268 14.40 37.10 -63.14
CA LYS A 268 14.41 38.06 -64.26
C LYS A 268 15.02 37.46 -65.53
N ARG A 269 16.11 36.69 -65.43
CA ARG A 269 16.69 35.97 -66.57
C ARG A 269 15.75 34.90 -67.11
N ASP A 270 15.11 34.12 -66.25
CA ASP A 270 14.16 33.07 -66.65
C ASP A 270 12.93 33.69 -67.33
N TYR A 271 12.39 34.77 -66.76
CA TYR A 271 11.31 35.56 -67.37
C TYR A 271 11.72 36.18 -68.71
N GLN A 272 12.94 36.72 -68.79
CA GLN A 272 13.48 37.29 -70.03
C GLN A 272 13.77 36.21 -71.08
N SER A 273 14.18 35.00 -70.68
CA SER A 273 14.31 33.84 -71.56
C SER A 273 12.95 33.42 -72.09
N GLN A 274 11.94 33.26 -71.23
CA GLN A 274 10.56 32.98 -71.65
C GLN A 274 10.01 34.04 -72.61
N TYR A 275 10.33 35.32 -72.37
CA TYR A 275 9.98 36.42 -73.26
C TYR A 275 10.74 36.40 -74.60
N TYR A 276 12.03 36.05 -74.60
CA TYR A 276 12.79 35.86 -75.85
C TYR A 276 12.38 34.60 -76.60
N ASP A 277 12.01 33.51 -75.94
CA ASP A 277 11.45 32.31 -76.58
C ASP A 277 10.09 32.62 -77.21
N GLN A 278 9.29 33.51 -76.59
CA GLN A 278 8.06 34.04 -77.19
C GLN A 278 8.35 34.96 -78.40
N LEU A 279 9.33 35.87 -78.30
CA LEU A 279 9.68 36.81 -79.39
C LEU A 279 10.42 36.15 -80.57
N THR A 280 11.25 35.14 -80.33
CA THR A 280 12.04 34.46 -81.39
C THR A 280 11.13 33.65 -82.32
N ASN A 281 9.96 33.23 -81.82
CA ASN A 281 8.88 32.66 -82.63
C ASN A 281 8.08 33.72 -83.43
N LEU A 282 8.38 35.02 -83.31
CA LEU A 282 7.45 36.09 -83.70
C LEU A 282 8.02 37.27 -84.51
N GLY A 283 9.33 37.37 -84.82
CA GLY A 283 9.71 38.25 -85.94
C GLY A 283 11.18 38.64 -86.13
N ASN A 284 11.54 38.73 -87.41
CA ASN A 284 12.65 39.54 -87.92
C ASN A 284 12.40 41.04 -87.65
N GLY A 285 13.43 41.80 -87.26
CA GLY A 285 13.36 43.26 -87.20
C GLY A 285 14.64 43.89 -86.67
N GLN A 286 15.32 44.70 -87.48
CA GLN A 286 16.61 45.30 -87.14
C GLN A 286 16.49 46.69 -86.47
N ASN A 287 17.61 47.08 -85.83
CA ASN A 287 18.21 48.42 -85.76
C ASN A 287 17.93 49.38 -84.57
N GLN A 288 19.05 49.64 -83.88
CA GLN A 288 19.62 50.96 -83.52
C GLN A 288 19.18 51.70 -82.23
N GLN A 289 20.22 51.93 -81.40
CA GLN A 289 20.57 53.14 -80.64
C GLN A 289 19.46 54.15 -80.27
N ASP A 290 19.34 54.47 -78.97
CA ASP A 290 19.96 55.73 -78.47
C ASP A 290 20.05 55.88 -76.92
N LYS A 291 21.06 56.68 -76.52
CA LYS A 291 21.27 57.55 -75.32
C LYS A 291 20.65 57.26 -73.92
N MET A 292 21.49 57.47 -72.90
CA MET A 292 21.10 57.77 -71.50
C MET A 292 21.24 59.28 -71.19
N VAL A 293 20.13 59.93 -70.79
CA VAL A 293 19.92 61.33 -70.31
C VAL A 293 18.54 61.34 -69.60
N ASP A 294 18.20 61.96 -68.46
CA ASP A 294 18.92 62.68 -67.37
C ASP A 294 18.17 62.40 -66.03
N ASN A 295 18.79 62.33 -64.84
CA ASN A 295 18.98 63.43 -63.85
C ASN A 295 17.69 64.02 -63.24
N LEU A 296 17.52 63.89 -61.91
CA LEU A 296 16.78 64.86 -61.10
C LEU A 296 17.24 64.83 -59.63
N ASN A 297 17.37 66.03 -59.08
CA ASN A 297 18.10 66.38 -57.86
C ASN A 297 17.11 66.73 -56.73
N PHE A 298 17.33 66.30 -55.48
CA PHE A 298 16.64 66.90 -54.33
C PHE A 298 17.44 66.91 -53.01
N GLN A 299 18.23 67.97 -52.87
CA GLN A 299 18.44 68.81 -51.68
C GLN A 299 18.91 68.24 -50.32
N GLN A 300 19.85 69.01 -49.75
CA GLN A 300 20.41 68.87 -48.41
C GLN A 300 19.36 69.08 -47.30
N SER A 301 19.56 68.41 -46.16
CA SER A 301 19.01 68.84 -44.87
C SER A 301 20.15 68.90 -43.85
N GLN A 302 20.35 70.08 -43.26
CA GLN A 302 21.41 70.35 -42.29
C GLN A 302 21.17 69.53 -41.01
N VAL A 303 22.19 68.80 -40.55
CA VAL A 303 22.11 68.01 -39.30
C VAL A 303 22.23 68.96 -38.11
N TYR A 304 21.14 69.10 -37.35
CA TYR A 304 21.12 69.87 -36.10
C TYR A 304 22.09 69.26 -35.09
N ASN A 305 23.09 70.04 -34.65
CA ASN A 305 24.09 69.61 -33.68
C ASN A 305 23.70 70.10 -32.26
N PRO A 306 23.25 69.22 -31.35
CA PRO A 306 22.70 69.63 -30.05
C PRO A 306 23.73 70.14 -29.03
N LEU A 307 25.02 70.22 -29.40
CA LEU A 307 26.10 70.71 -28.53
C LEU A 307 26.38 72.21 -28.65
N THR A 308 25.80 72.92 -29.62
CA THR A 308 26.10 74.34 -29.88
C THR A 308 24.89 75.27 -29.96
N ASN A 309 23.66 74.77 -29.77
CA ASN A 309 22.47 75.62 -29.67
C ASN A 309 21.40 74.99 -28.73
N PRO A 310 21.17 75.52 -27.52
CA PRO A 310 20.20 74.97 -26.57
C PRO A 310 18.76 75.43 -26.92
N ASN A 311 17.84 74.47 -27.01
CA ASN A 311 16.42 74.75 -27.22
C ASN A 311 15.80 75.33 -25.92
N PRO A 312 15.18 76.52 -25.93
CA PRO A 312 14.67 77.19 -24.73
C PRO A 312 13.46 76.50 -24.07
N ASN A 313 12.89 75.44 -24.66
CA ASN A 313 11.68 74.75 -24.16
C ASN A 313 11.90 73.32 -23.64
N GLN A 314 13.13 72.93 -23.24
CA GLN A 314 13.34 71.66 -22.55
C GLN A 314 13.21 71.78 -21.02
N ILE A 315 12.19 71.11 -20.48
CA ILE A 315 11.87 71.02 -19.05
C ILE A 315 13.07 70.42 -18.29
N GLN A 316 13.60 71.16 -17.32
CA GLN A 316 14.72 70.71 -16.48
C GLN A 316 14.26 69.59 -15.54
N ASN A 317 15.01 68.48 -15.53
CA ASN A 317 14.74 67.34 -14.65
C ASN A 317 15.23 67.65 -13.21
N PRO A 318 14.33 67.76 -12.21
CA PRO A 318 14.66 68.37 -10.91
C PRO A 318 15.64 67.56 -10.04
N TYR A 319 15.95 66.32 -10.40
CA TYR A 319 16.84 65.46 -9.60
C TYR A 319 18.34 65.82 -9.70
N ILE A 320 18.77 66.57 -10.73
CA ILE A 320 20.19 66.91 -10.92
C ILE A 320 20.66 67.99 -9.92
N LEU A 321 19.78 68.89 -9.50
CA LEU A 321 20.11 70.01 -8.59
C LEU A 321 20.18 69.63 -7.11
N ARG A 322 19.87 68.39 -6.72
CA ARG A 322 19.93 67.94 -5.31
C ARG A 322 21.29 67.36 -4.88
N GLN A 323 22.23 67.10 -5.81
CA GLN A 323 23.54 66.53 -5.48
C GLN A 323 24.69 67.56 -5.44
N LEU A 324 24.46 68.80 -5.90
CA LEU A 324 25.41 69.89 -5.72
C LEU A 324 25.06 70.63 -4.42
N GLY A 325 25.62 70.14 -3.31
CA GLY A 325 25.28 70.55 -1.95
C GLY A 325 25.63 72.00 -1.62
N ILE A 326 24.70 72.92 -1.90
CA ILE A 326 24.69 74.27 -1.35
C ILE A 326 23.37 74.45 -0.60
N ASN A 327 23.41 74.30 0.73
CA ASN A 327 22.56 75.06 1.64
C ASN A 327 23.13 75.00 3.06
N LYS A 328 23.54 76.16 3.58
CA LYS A 328 23.74 76.38 5.01
C LYS A 328 22.42 76.82 5.63
N GLN A 329 22.24 76.45 6.91
CA GLN A 329 21.30 77.01 7.88
C GLN A 329 19.78 76.66 7.77
N ASN A 330 19.37 75.95 8.83
CA ASN A 330 18.18 76.15 9.65
C ASN A 330 16.79 75.64 9.19
N ASN A 331 16.27 74.75 10.06
CA ASN A 331 14.88 74.60 10.51
C ASN A 331 13.74 74.58 9.47
N ILE A 332 13.06 73.43 9.39
CA ILE A 332 11.64 73.28 9.75
C ILE A 332 11.33 71.79 10.06
N GLN A 333 10.25 71.54 10.79
CA GLN A 333 9.95 70.29 11.50
C GLN A 333 9.20 69.25 10.64
N SER A 334 9.53 67.96 10.88
CA SER A 334 8.62 66.78 10.95
C SER A 334 7.70 66.43 9.74
N PRO A 335 6.89 65.34 9.79
CA PRO A 335 7.10 64.01 10.37
C PRO A 335 6.91 62.85 9.35
N GLN A 336 7.26 61.62 9.76
CA GLN A 336 6.65 60.28 9.46
C GLN A 336 7.75 59.21 9.45
N GLN A 337 7.82 58.35 10.47
CA GLN A 337 7.09 57.08 10.52
C GLN A 337 7.38 56.16 9.32
N SER A 338 8.33 55.25 9.51
CA SER A 338 8.44 53.99 8.77
C SER A 338 8.77 52.90 9.78
N GLN A 339 7.80 52.58 10.64
CA GLN A 339 7.90 51.36 11.47
C GLN A 339 7.83 50.14 10.55
N SER A 340 8.79 49.24 10.69
CA SER A 340 8.81 47.98 9.96
C SER A 340 7.64 47.08 10.39
N LYS A 341 6.95 46.53 9.40
CA LYS A 341 5.71 45.78 9.56
C LYS A 341 5.98 44.31 9.97
N LEU A 342 6.65 44.11 11.11
CA LEU A 342 7.01 42.79 11.63
C LEU A 342 6.89 42.66 13.17
N ALA A 343 6.02 43.44 13.80
CA ALA A 343 5.70 43.35 15.23
C ALA A 343 4.17 43.42 15.44
N GLN A 344 3.43 42.49 14.83
CA GLN A 344 1.98 42.40 14.97
C GLN A 344 1.49 40.96 15.17
N LEU A 345 2.09 40.28 16.14
CA LEU A 345 1.59 39.05 16.74
C LEU A 345 2.03 39.02 18.21
N GLY A 346 1.08 39.09 19.15
CA GLY A 346 1.42 39.09 20.59
C GLY A 346 0.81 40.18 21.49
N GLN A 347 -0.33 40.79 21.12
CA GLN A 347 -1.25 41.30 22.16
C GLN A 347 -2.36 40.27 22.40
N SER A 348 -2.09 39.35 23.34
CA SER A 348 -3.12 38.63 24.06
C SER A 348 -3.07 39.06 25.52
N SER A 349 -3.89 40.05 25.87
CA SER A 349 -4.18 40.37 27.26
C SER A 349 -4.82 39.16 27.94
N LEU A 350 -4.37 38.83 29.15
CA LEU A 350 -5.18 38.29 30.24
C LEU A 350 -4.35 38.29 31.55
N PHE A 351 -4.92 38.88 32.61
CA PHE A 351 -4.44 38.94 34.01
C PHE A 351 -3.22 39.82 34.35
N LYS A 352 -3.50 41.09 34.68
CA LYS A 352 -3.46 41.54 36.09
C LYS A 352 -4.48 42.64 36.34
#